data_AF-A0A932JSH5-F1
#
_entry.id   AF-A0A932JSH5-F1
#
_cell.length_a   1.000
_cell.length_b   1.000
_cell.length_c   1.000
_cell.angle_alpha   90.00
_cell.angle_beta   90.00
_cell.angle_gamma   90.00
#
_symmetry.space_group_name_H-M   'P 1'
#
loop_
_entity.id
_entity.type
_entity.pdbx_description
1 polymer ?
#
loop_
_entity_poly.entity_id
_entity_poly.type
_entity_poly.pdbx_seq_one_letter_code
_entity_poly.pdbx_strand_id
1 'polypeptide(L)' 'MQIRRRRGLSQRALAELAGVGQGHVQRVEAGLDRRVSTLKRLLAAMGCKPLLALAPLTAADCESP' A
#
# COMPACT_ATOMS: atom_id res chain seq x y z
N MET A 1 -3.94 -3.43 -1.77
CA MET A 1 -3.95 -4.45 -0.69
C MET A 1 -4.67 -5.75 -1.02
N GLN A 2 -5.45 -5.83 -2.10
CA GLN A 2 -6.07 -7.11 -2.51
C GLN A 2 -5.04 -8.25 -2.69
N ILE A 3 -3.81 -7.97 -3.12
CA ILE A 3 -2.75 -8.98 -3.24
C ILE A 3 -2.42 -9.69 -1.91
N ARG A 4 -2.44 -8.97 -0.78
CA ARG A 4 -2.28 -9.56 0.57
C ARG A 4 -3.37 -10.61 0.81
N ARG A 5 -4.62 -10.25 0.54
CA ARG A 5 -5.78 -11.14 0.69
C ARG A 5 -5.71 -12.36 -0.24
N ARG A 6 -5.30 -12.15 -1.50
CA ARG A 6 -5.09 -13.26 -2.47
C ARG A 6 -4.00 -14.24 -2.03
N ARG A 7 -3.07 -13.81 -1.19
CA ARG A 7 -2.02 -14.64 -0.58
C ARG A 7 -2.39 -15.18 0.80
N GLY A 8 -3.65 -15.05 1.22
CA GLY A 8 -4.11 -15.53 2.53
C GLY A 8 -3.52 -14.79 3.74
N LEU A 9 -2.85 -13.66 3.54
CA LEU A 9 -2.21 -12.92 4.62
C LEU A 9 -3.24 -12.05 5.37
N SER A 10 -3.24 -12.08 6.70
CA SER A 10 -3.92 -11.08 7.52
C SER A 10 -3.16 -9.75 7.52
N GLN A 11 -3.79 -8.66 7.97
CA GLN A 11 -3.07 -7.38 8.11
C GLN A 11 -1.91 -7.50 9.11
N ARG A 12 -2.11 -8.22 10.21
CA ARG A 12 -1.08 -8.48 11.21
C ARG A 12 0.09 -9.28 10.63
N ALA A 13 -0.21 -10.35 9.89
CA ALA A 13 0.83 -11.17 9.26
C ALA A 13 1.68 -10.37 8.26
N LEU A 14 1.06 -9.49 7.46
CA LEU A 14 1.81 -8.59 6.59
C LEU A 14 2.65 -7.57 7.39
N ALA A 15 2.09 -7.04 8.48
CA ALA A 15 2.79 -6.08 9.32
C ALA A 15 4.06 -6.70 9.92
N GLU A 16 3.97 -7.94 10.41
CA GLU A 16 5.09 -8.73 10.91
C GLU A 16 6.13 -8.98 9.81
N LEU A 17 5.71 -9.45 8.63
CA LEU A 17 6.61 -9.65 7.49
C LEU A 17 7.34 -8.36 7.05
N ALA A 18 6.68 -7.21 7.20
CA ALA A 18 7.23 -5.92 6.80
C ALA A 18 7.97 -5.16 7.91
N GLY A 19 8.03 -5.71 9.13
CA GLY A 19 8.63 -5.05 10.29
C GLY A 19 7.93 -3.74 10.68
N VAL A 20 6.60 -3.70 10.63
CA VAL A 20 5.79 -2.52 10.98
C VAL A 20 4.65 -2.87 11.93
N GLY A 21 4.06 -1.86 12.57
CA GLY A 21 2.81 -2.06 13.33
C GLY A 21 1.60 -2.27 12.42
N GLN A 22 0.64 -3.11 12.84
CA GLN A 22 -0.58 -3.41 12.06
C GLN A 22 -1.39 -2.15 11.69
N GLY A 23 -1.39 -1.12 12.54
CA GLY A 23 -2.01 0.17 12.22
C GLY A 23 -1.44 0.85 10.96
N HIS A 24 -0.17 0.62 10.61
CA HIS A 24 0.39 1.11 9.34
C HIS A 24 -0.25 0.41 8.14
N VAL A 25 -0.46 -0.90 8.23
CA VAL A 25 -1.15 -1.66 7.18
C VAL A 25 -2.57 -1.13 7.03
N GLN A 26 -3.30 -0.96 8.13
CA GLN A 26 -4.67 -0.43 8.13
C GLN A 26 -4.77 0.95 7.46
N ARG A 27 -3.91 1.91 7.84
CA ARG A 27 -3.91 3.26 7.24
C ARG A 27 -3.62 3.24 5.75
N VAL A 28 -2.69 2.37 5.31
CA VAL A 28 -2.43 2.18 3.88
C VAL A 28 -3.64 1.59 3.17
N GLU A 29 -4.33 0.59 3.74
CA GLU A 29 -5.52 0.01 3.12
C GLU A 29 -6.68 1.02 3.05
N ALA A 30 -6.80 1.89 4.05
CA ALA A 30 -7.79 2.96 4.12
C ALA A 30 -7.43 4.19 3.26
N GLY A 31 -6.26 4.20 2.61
CA GLY A 31 -5.80 5.33 1.79
C GLY A 31 -5.35 6.56 2.59
N LEU A 32 -5.21 6.43 3.92
CA LEU A 32 -4.78 7.48 4.84
C LEU A 32 -3.26 7.66 4.89
N ASP A 33 -2.50 6.62 4.55
CA ASP A 33 -1.04 6.70 4.37
C ASP A 33 -0.67 6.33 2.94
N ARG A 34 -0.33 7.35 2.15
CA ARG A 34 0.01 7.25 0.73
C ARG A 34 1.51 7.39 0.46
N ARG A 35 2.35 7.34 1.50
CA ARG A 35 3.81 7.50 1.33
C ARG A 35 4.35 6.34 0.50
N VAL A 36 5.07 6.68 -0.57
CA VAL A 36 5.70 5.70 -1.47
C VAL A 36 6.65 4.76 -0.70
N SER A 37 7.35 5.26 0.32
CA SER A 37 8.23 4.46 1.18
C SER A 37 7.48 3.37 1.94
N THR A 38 6.32 3.68 2.52
CA THR A 38 5.46 2.72 3.21
C THR A 38 4.94 1.66 2.24
N LEU A 39 4.45 2.09 1.06
CA LEU A 39 3.98 1.19 0.01
C LEU A 39 5.07 0.24 -0.48
N LYS A 40 6.27 0.76 -0.75
CA LYS A 40 7.44 -0.03 -1.15
C LYS A 40 7.79 -1.10 -0.13
N ARG A 41 7.84 -0.75 1.15
CA ARG A 41 8.18 -1.69 2.24
C ARG A 41 7.16 -2.83 2.33
N LEU A 42 5.86 -2.51 2.28
CA LEU A 42 4.80 -3.52 2.33
C LEU A 42 4.81 -4.44 1.10
N LEU A 43 5.07 -3.89 -0.09
CA LEU A 43 5.17 -4.67 -1.33
C LEU A 43 6.40 -5.57 -1.34
N ALA A 44 7.55 -5.08 -0.88
CA ALA A 44 8.78 -5.87 -0.77
C ALA A 44 8.62 -7.05 0.20
N ALA A 45 7.90 -6.86 1.32
CA ALA A 45 7.59 -7.95 2.26
C ALA A 45 6.72 -9.06 1.63
N MET A 46 5.97 -8.72 0.58
CA MET A 46 5.24 -9.69 -0.23
C MET A 46 6.05 -10.15 -1.46
N GLY A 47 7.36 -9.88 -1.54
CA GLY A 47 8.17 -10.24 -2.70
C GLY A 47 7.71 -9.59 -4.01
N CYS A 48 7.02 -8.45 -3.93
CA CYS A 48 6.55 -7.70 -5.09
C CYS A 48 7.52 -6.57 -5.41
N LYS A 49 7.80 -6.35 -6.70
CA LYS A 49 8.53 -5.18 -7.18
C LYS A 49 7.52 -4.11 -7.65
N PRO A 50 7.41 -2.96 -6.97
CA PRO A 50 6.51 -1.90 -7.42
C PRO A 50 6.99 -1.28 -8.73
N LEU A 51 6.06 -1.06 -9.65
CA LEU A 51 6.25 -0.24 -10.85
C LEU A 51 5.49 1.08 -10.65
N LEU A 52 6.18 2.19 -10.87
CA LEU A 52 5.61 3.52 -10.76
C LEU A 52 5.52 4.10 -12.17
N ALA A 53 4.31 4.49 -12.57
CA ALA A 53 4.05 5.17 -13.83
C ALA A 53 3.41 6.51 -13.52
N LEU A 54 3.77 7.52 -14.31
CA LEU A 54 3.14 8.83 -14.27
C LEU A 54 2.07 8.87 -15.36
N ALA A 55 0.93 9.45 -15.04
CA ALA A 55 -0.13 9.75 -16.00
C ALA A 55 -0.33 11.27 -16.02
N PRO A 56 -0.75 11.86 -17.16
CA PRO A 56 -1.15 13.25 -17.20
C PRO A 56 -2.30 13.48 -16.22
N LEU A 57 -2.24 14.60 -15.49
CA LEU A 57 -3.34 15.04 -14.63
C LEU A 57 -4.56 15.31 -15.49
N THR A 58 -5.70 14.77 -15.09
CA THR A 58 -7.00 15.03 -15.70
C THR A 58 -7.75 16.07 -14.88
N ALA A 59 -8.77 16.71 -15.46
CA ALA A 59 -9.59 17.67 -14.73
C ALA A 59 -10.22 17.07 -13.44
N ALA A 60 -10.51 15.77 -13.44
CA ALA A 60 -11.04 15.04 -12.29
C ALA A 60 -10.02 14.91 -11.12
N ASP A 61 -8.73 15.08 -11.38
CA ASP A 61 -7.68 15.08 -10.34
C ASP A 61 -7.54 16.46 -9.66
N CYS A 62 -8.06 17.53 -10.29
CA CYS A 62 -8.07 18.88 -9.74
C CYS A 62 -9.28 19.17 -8.86
N GLU A 63 -10.38 18.42 -9.03
CA GLU A 63 -11.53 18.46 -8.12
C GLU A 63 -11.21 17.65 -6.86
N SER A 64 -10.60 18.32 -5.89
CA SER A 64 -10.47 17.77 -4.54
C SER A 64 -11.83 17.82 -3.83
N PRO A 65 -12.25 16.79 -3.08
CA PRO A 65 -13.18 16.98 -1.97
C PRO A 65 -12.54 17.76 -0.82
#